data_AF-A0A0F9HJG5-F1
#
_entry.id   AF-A0A0F9HJG5-F1
#
_cell.length_a   1.000
_cell.length_b   1.000
_cell.length_c   1.000
_cell.angle_alpha   90.00
_cell.angle_beta   90.00
_cell.angle_gamma   90.00
#
_symmetry.space_group_name_H-M   'P 1'
#
loop_
_entity.id
_entity.type
_entity.pdbx_description
1 polymer ?
#
loop_
_entity_poly.entity_id
_entity_poly.type
_entity_poly.pdbx_seq_one_letter_code
_entity_poly.pdbx_strand_id
1 'polypeptide(L)'
;MAQIEDHCKDCKALLGRPFEKVHKFLDQYAEVFDVGTFTEYHRTFLHNKRGILLAQEYWGREAGLAAKIHLVRDYHEQSLIGKNPEWIEEKIGRALIYFNNSDNLEPQIHPSIV
;
A
#
# COMPACT_ATOMS: atom_id res chain seq x y z
N MET A 1 -8.36 -0.85 -8.46
CA MET A 1 -6.94 -0.86 -8.03
C MET A 1 -6.09 0.01 -8.94
N ALA A 2 -5.28 0.89 -8.36
CA ALA A 2 -4.32 1.65 -9.14
C ALA A 2 -3.16 0.76 -9.58
N GLN A 3 -2.57 1.05 -10.74
CA GLN A 3 -1.40 0.30 -11.20
C GLN A 3 -0.13 0.85 -10.53
N ILE A 4 0.94 0.07 -10.54
CA ILE A 4 2.23 0.49 -9.97
C ILE A 4 2.71 1.84 -10.53
N GLU A 5 2.46 2.12 -11.81
CA GLU A 5 2.81 3.38 -12.47
C GLU A 5 2.04 4.57 -11.88
N ASP A 6 0.79 4.36 -11.45
CA ASP A 6 -0.01 5.42 -10.83
C ASP A 6 0.52 5.75 -9.45
N HIS A 7 0.82 4.73 -8.64
CA HIS A 7 1.43 4.93 -7.33
C HIS A 7 2.78 5.66 -7.44
N CYS A 8 3.60 5.26 -8.41
CA CYS A 8 4.88 5.91 -8.67
C CYS A 8 4.71 7.39 -9.06
N LYS A 9 3.69 7.74 -9.85
CA LYS A 9 3.39 9.13 -10.22
C LYS A 9 2.96 9.95 -9.02
N ASP A 10 2.07 9.42 -8.18
CA ASP A 10 1.60 10.10 -6.97
C ASP A 10 2.75 10.34 -5.98
N CYS A 11 3.59 9.33 -5.75
CA CYS A 11 4.80 9.44 -4.93
C CYS A 11 5.80 10.44 -5.51
N LYS A 12 6.02 10.44 -6.83
CA LYS A 12 6.93 11.41 -7.47
C LYS A 12 6.42 12.83 -7.31
N ALA A 13 5.10 13.05 -7.40
CA ALA A 13 4.49 14.36 -7.21
C ALA A 13 4.57 14.85 -5.74
N LEU A 14 4.36 13.96 -4.77
CA LEU A 14 4.28 14.32 -3.35
C LEU A 14 5.64 14.31 -2.63
N LEU A 15 6.53 13.39 -3.00
CA LEU A 15 7.78 13.09 -2.29
C LEU A 15 9.02 13.25 -3.19
N GLY A 16 8.85 13.62 -4.46
CA GLY A 16 9.95 13.84 -5.40
C GLY A 16 10.59 12.57 -5.98
N ARG A 17 10.15 11.38 -5.57
CA ARG A 17 10.67 10.09 -6.07
C ARG A 17 9.57 9.02 -6.12
N PRO A 18 9.68 8.00 -7.00
CA PRO A 18 8.57 7.08 -7.27
C PRO A 18 8.35 6.01 -6.20
N PHE A 19 9.35 5.66 -5.39
CA PHE A 19 9.26 4.60 -4.38
C PHE A 19 8.75 3.25 -4.89
N GLU A 20 9.03 2.90 -6.15
CA GLU A 20 8.56 1.66 -6.80
C GLU A 20 8.77 0.39 -5.94
N LYS A 21 9.92 0.26 -5.28
CA LYS A 21 10.23 -0.85 -4.36
C LYS A 21 9.24 -0.99 -3.19
N VAL A 22 8.69 0.12 -2.71
CA VAL A 22 7.68 0.14 -1.64
C VAL A 22 6.37 -0.40 -2.17
N HIS A 23 5.95 0.01 -3.37
CA HIS A 23 4.72 -0.47 -4.01
C HIS A 23 4.79 -1.96 -4.30
N LYS A 24 5.89 -2.43 -4.91
CA LYS A 24 6.14 -3.87 -5.11
C LYS A 24 6.12 -4.67 -3.83
N PHE A 25 6.66 -4.11 -2.74
CA PHE A 25 6.65 -4.76 -1.44
C PHE A 25 5.24 -4.87 -0.86
N LEU A 26 4.42 -3.82 -0.94
CA LEU A 26 3.05 -3.85 -0.42
C LEU A 26 2.16 -4.81 -1.23
N ASP A 27 2.36 -4.84 -2.55
CA ASP A 27 1.59 -5.68 -3.47
C ASP A 27 2.21 -7.07 -3.70
N GLN A 28 3.26 -7.47 -2.97
CA GLN A 28 4.01 -8.70 -3.27
C GLN A 28 3.16 -9.98 -3.24
N TYR A 29 2.03 -9.94 -2.54
CA TYR A 29 1.08 -11.05 -2.46
C TYR A 29 0.02 -11.04 -3.57
N ALA A 30 -0.02 -10.01 -4.42
CA ALA A 30 -0.97 -9.92 -5.53
C ALA A 30 -0.73 -10.98 -6.60
N GLU A 31 0.52 -11.42 -6.80
CA GLU A 31 0.89 -12.47 -7.76
C GLU A 31 0.86 -13.89 -7.15
N VAL A 32 0.69 -14.01 -5.83
CA VAL A 32 0.73 -15.31 -5.12
C VAL A 32 -0.61 -16.05 -5.20
N PHE A 33 -1.72 -15.34 -5.39
CA PHE A 33 -3.06 -15.92 -5.44
C PHE A 33 -3.62 -15.90 -6.87
N ASP A 34 -3.86 -17.07 -7.45
CA ASP A 34 -4.26 -17.21 -8.85
C ASP A 34 -5.75 -16.84 -9.09
N VAL A 35 -5.97 -16.12 -10.18
CA VAL A 35 -7.23 -15.74 -10.87
C VAL A 35 -8.36 -15.06 -10.05
N GLY A 36 -8.60 -13.78 -10.38
CA GLY A 36 -9.93 -13.16 -10.59
C GLY A 36 -10.83 -12.85 -9.39
N THR A 37 -10.75 -13.61 -8.30
CA THR A 37 -11.56 -13.39 -7.08
C THR A 37 -10.70 -12.92 -5.90
N PHE A 38 -9.38 -13.10 -5.99
CA PHE A 38 -8.45 -12.86 -4.88
C PHE A 38 -7.50 -11.68 -5.11
N THR A 39 -7.64 -10.92 -6.19
CA THR A 39 -6.80 -9.73 -6.41
C THR A 39 -7.00 -8.70 -5.31
N GLU A 40 -8.16 -8.59 -4.67
CA GLU A 40 -8.34 -7.70 -3.52
C GLU A 40 -7.86 -8.32 -2.19
N TYR A 41 -7.65 -9.64 -2.15
CA TYR A 41 -7.28 -10.37 -0.93
C TYR A 41 -5.85 -10.05 -0.47
N HIS A 42 -4.92 -9.76 -1.39
CA HIS A 42 -3.54 -9.39 -1.03
C HIS A 42 -3.47 -8.16 -0.11
N ARG A 43 -4.49 -7.30 -0.13
CA ARG A 43 -4.56 -6.09 0.69
C ARG A 43 -4.64 -6.39 2.18
N THR A 44 -5.16 -7.56 2.55
CA THR A 44 -5.23 -7.98 3.96
C THR A 44 -3.84 -8.19 4.59
N PHE A 45 -2.81 -8.43 3.76
CA PHE A 45 -1.47 -8.77 4.21
C PHE A 45 -0.66 -7.54 4.60
N LEU A 46 -0.52 -6.57 3.69
CA LEU A 46 0.38 -5.41 3.88
C LEU A 46 -0.29 -4.04 3.67
N HIS A 47 -1.56 -3.96 3.26
CA HIS A 47 -2.29 -2.68 3.18
C HIS A 47 -2.85 -2.27 4.55
N ASN A 48 -2.03 -2.41 5.58
CA ASN A 48 -2.36 -2.16 6.96
C ASN A 48 -1.23 -1.39 7.67
N LYS A 49 -1.42 -1.12 8.96
CA LYS A 49 -0.44 -0.37 9.77
C LYS A 49 0.92 -1.08 9.83
N ARG A 50 0.94 -2.42 9.81
CA ARG A 50 2.20 -3.19 9.87
C ARG A 50 3.01 -3.02 8.58
N GLY A 51 2.37 -3.04 7.41
CA GLY A 51 3.05 -2.79 6.13
C GLY A 51 3.72 -1.41 6.06
N ILE A 52 3.05 -0.37 6.57
CA ILE A 52 3.63 0.99 6.67
C ILE A 52 4.89 0.99 7.55
N LEU A 53 4.81 0.37 8.73
CA LEU A 53 5.92 0.30 9.67
C LEU A 53 7.11 -0.48 9.10
N LEU A 54 6.85 -1.60 8.43
CA LEU A 54 7.88 -2.39 7.76
C LEU A 54 8.58 -1.62 6.64
N ALA A 55 7.82 -0.91 5.78
CA ALA A 55 8.41 -0.08 4.73
C ALA A 55 9.32 1.01 5.32
N GLN A 56 8.90 1.62 6.43
CA GLN A 56 9.71 2.60 7.15
C GLN A 56 10.96 1.98 7.77
N GLU A 57 10.87 0.79 8.34
CA GLU A 57 11.99 0.06 8.92
C GLU A 57 13.03 -0.31 7.85
N TYR A 58 12.59 -0.81 6.69
CA TYR A 58 13.47 -1.25 5.62
C TYR A 58 14.13 -0.12 4.83
N TRP A 59 13.42 1.00 4.63
CA TRP A 59 13.87 2.04 3.69
C TRP A 59 13.75 3.47 4.21
N GLY A 60 13.48 3.62 5.51
CA GLY A 60 13.46 4.92 6.19
C GLY A 60 12.11 5.64 6.14
N ARG A 61 12.04 6.78 6.82
CA ARG A 61 10.80 7.54 7.08
C ARG A 61 9.97 7.83 5.83
N GLU A 62 10.60 8.23 4.73
CA GLU A 62 9.86 8.56 3.50
C GLU A 62 9.24 7.33 2.82
N ALA A 63 9.81 6.13 3.01
CA ALA A 63 9.17 4.91 2.52
C ALA A 63 7.89 4.58 3.30
N GLY A 64 7.84 4.91 4.60
CA GLY A 64 6.60 4.89 5.36
C GLY A 64 5.55 5.85 4.82
N LEU A 65 5.97 7.06 4.39
CA LEU A 65 5.06 8.02 3.74
C LEU A 65 4.57 7.50 2.38
N ALA A 66 5.46 6.92 1.57
CA ALA A 66 5.10 6.31 0.29
C ALA A 66 4.09 5.16 0.47
N ALA A 67 4.24 4.36 1.53
CA ALA A 67 3.28 3.32 1.87
C ALA A 67 1.89 3.92 2.19
N LYS A 68 1.84 5.01 2.98
CA LYS A 68 0.56 5.70 3.24
C LYS A 68 -0.10 6.21 1.94
N ILE A 69 0.69 6.82 1.05
CA ILE A 69 0.21 7.32 -0.25
C ILE A 69 -0.38 6.19 -1.07
N HIS A 70 0.30 5.03 -1.12
CA HIS A 70 -0.19 3.84 -1.81
C HIS A 70 -1.56 3.38 -1.29
N LEU A 71 -1.69 3.20 0.03
CA LEU A 71 -2.96 2.79 0.66
C LEU A 71 -4.08 3.79 0.39
N VAL A 72 -3.79 5.10 0.47
CA VAL A 72 -4.78 6.15 0.21
C VAL A 72 -5.20 6.17 -1.26
N ARG A 73 -4.26 5.98 -2.20
CA ARG A 73 -4.53 5.91 -3.65
C ARG A 73 -5.45 4.72 -3.96
N ASP A 74 -5.18 3.57 -3.37
CA ASP A 74 -6.02 2.39 -3.59
C ASP A 74 -7.40 2.50 -2.94
N TYR A 75 -7.50 3.13 -1.77
CA TYR A 75 -8.79 3.38 -1.13
C TYR A 75 -9.65 4.41 -1.88
N HIS A 76 -9.04 5.46 -2.43
CA HIS A 76 -9.77 6.58 -3.05
C HIS A 76 -9.95 6.41 -4.56
N GLU A 77 -9.16 5.55 -5.20
CA GLU A 77 -9.15 5.24 -6.65
C GLU A 77 -8.92 6.45 -7.59
N GLN A 78 -8.59 7.63 -7.04
CA GLN A 78 -8.38 8.87 -7.79
C GLN A 78 -6.95 9.41 -7.62
N SER A 79 -6.52 10.26 -8.56
CA SER A 79 -5.17 10.82 -8.58
C SER A 79 -4.90 11.64 -7.34
N LEU A 80 -3.71 11.48 -6.77
CA LEU A 80 -3.26 12.26 -5.61
C LEU A 80 -2.35 13.42 -6.02
N ILE A 81 -2.10 13.59 -7.32
CA ILE A 81 -1.40 14.76 -7.86
C ILE A 81 -2.13 16.04 -7.44
N GLY A 82 -1.38 16.99 -6.88
CA GLY A 82 -1.91 18.27 -6.38
C GLY A 82 -2.48 18.18 -4.96
N LYS A 83 -2.50 17.00 -4.32
CA LYS A 83 -2.72 16.88 -2.88
C LYS A 83 -1.43 17.20 -2.13
N ASN A 84 -1.51 17.26 -0.80
CA ASN A 84 -0.38 17.50 0.09
C ASN A 84 -0.28 16.38 1.15
N PRO A 85 0.86 16.27 1.86
CA PRO A 85 1.03 15.24 2.88
C PRO A 85 0.00 15.27 4.02
N GLU A 86 -0.48 16.45 4.41
CA GLU A 86 -1.51 16.58 5.46
C GLU A 86 -2.83 15.92 5.05
N TRP A 87 -3.23 16.09 3.79
CA TRP A 87 -4.40 15.43 3.23
C TRP A 87 -4.24 13.91 3.24
N ILE A 88 -3.03 13.39 2.96
CA ILE A 88 -2.74 11.95 3.05
C ILE A 88 -2.91 11.45 4.49
N GLU A 89 -2.38 12.17 5.47
CA GLU A 89 -2.53 11.82 6.89
C GLU A 89 -3.99 11.89 7.37
N GLU A 90 -4.82 12.77 6.80
CA GLU A 90 -6.25 12.80 7.08
C GLU A 90 -6.97 11.55 6.53
N LYS A 91 -6.58 11.08 5.33
CA LYS A 91 -7.27 9.95 4.66
C LYS A 91 -6.78 8.58 5.10
N ILE A 92 -5.53 8.46 5.56
CA ILE A 92 -4.94 7.16 5.90
C ILE A 92 -5.75 6.41 6.97
N GLY A 93 -6.37 7.12 7.92
CA GLY A 93 -7.21 6.48 8.94
C GLY A 93 -8.40 5.73 8.34
N ARG A 94 -9.05 6.31 7.32
CA ARG A 94 -10.17 5.66 6.62
C ARG A 94 -9.71 4.49 5.77
N ALA A 95 -8.59 4.64 5.07
CA ALA A 95 -7.99 3.57 4.28
C ALA A 95 -7.64 2.36 5.17
N LEU A 96 -6.99 2.60 6.32
CA LEU A 96 -6.66 1.53 7.27
C LEU A 96 -7.89 0.82 7.83
N ILE A 97 -8.97 1.55 8.14
CA ILE A 97 -10.23 0.92 8.58
C ILE A 97 -10.83 0.07 7.46
N TYR A 98 -10.83 0.58 6.22
CA TYR A 98 -11.36 -0.13 5.07
C TYR A 98 -10.62 -1.46 4.82
N PHE A 99 -9.28 -1.44 4.81
CA PHE A 99 -8.49 -2.66 4.58
C PHE A 99 -8.51 -3.62 5.78
N ASN A 100 -8.59 -3.12 7.02
CA ASN A 100 -8.65 -3.96 8.23
C ASN A 100 -10.05 -4.55 8.53
N ASN A 101 -11.12 -4.00 7.96
CA ASN A 101 -12.49 -4.56 8.12
C ASN A 101 -12.73 -5.80 7.23
N SER A 102 -11.72 -6.21 6.47
CA SER A 102 -11.71 -7.51 5.79
C SER A 102 -11.26 -8.54 6.84
N ASP A 103 -12.16 -9.43 7.25
CA ASP A 103 -11.99 -10.35 8.39
C ASP A 103 -10.58 -10.94 8.56
N ASN A 104 -10.15 -11.00 9.83
CA ASN A 104 -8.90 -11.57 10.35
C ASN A 104 -8.54 -12.96 9.78
N LEU A 105 -8.00 -13.00 8.58
CA LEU A 105 -7.18 -14.11 8.14
C LEU A 105 -5.74 -13.71 8.40
N GLU A 106 -5.17 -14.21 9.50
CA GLU A 106 -3.72 -14.16 9.64
C GLU A 106 -3.11 -14.73 8.36
N PRO A 107 -2.24 -13.98 7.67
CA PRO A 107 -1.43 -14.53 6.62
C PRO A 107 -0.70 -15.76 7.16
N GLN A 108 -1.12 -16.96 6.76
CA GLN A 108 -0.23 -18.10 6.87
C GLN A 108 0.95 -17.77 5.95
N ILE A 109 2.09 -17.40 6.54
CA ILE A 109 3.32 -17.14 5.81
C ILE A 109 3.57 -18.38 4.95
N HIS A 110 3.55 -18.21 3.63
CA HIS A 110 3.77 -19.32 2.72
C HIS A 110 5.16 -19.91 3.00
N PRO A 111 5.32 -21.23 3.20
CA PRO A 111 6.57 -21.86 3.62
C PRO A 111 7.73 -21.72 2.61
N SER A 112 7.50 -21.07 1.47
CA SER A 112 8.51 -20.75 0.45
C SER A 112 9.26 -19.45 0.72
N ILE A 113 8.90 -18.68 1.75
CA ILE A 113 9.50 -17.38 2.09
C ILE A 113 10.59 -17.54 3.19
N VAL A 114 11.04 -18.76 3.49
CA VAL A 114 12.14 -19.05 4.46
C VAL A 114 13.35 -19.62 3.75
#